data_AF-A0A4Q6XRB6-F1
#
_entry.id   AF-A0A4Q6XRB6-F1
#
_cell.length_a   1.000
_cell.length_b   1.000
_cell.length_c   1.000
_cell.angle_alpha   90.00
_cell.angle_beta   90.00
_cell.angle_gamma   90.00
#
_symmetry.space_group_name_H-M   'P 1'
#
loop_
_entity.id
_entity.type
_entity.pdbx_description
1 polymer ?
#
loop_
_entity_poly.entity_id
_entity_poly.type
_entity_poly.pdbx_seq_one_letter_code
_entity_poly.pdbx_strand_id
1 'polypeptide(L)'
;MEIDFEFRKERKLSEIVQDFVNLLRLVLRHFFQTILRLAIVPLCLMLILIYYGTTKINLTTTQSWTESMDLIFIAVAALFALLVVSMVFFGFAIEYFILLKNKRGTDFDSNDVWQAFVANLGKYFKFLLISIIASIILFIPFMFALIILMFIPFIGSFAAGILGAFVGVWFFCAFLFYREGYMPASNAIQQSFSILKKKIIDYSISSYVVSLVFQTLLVMLTLIPSLIIGIIAYNTIGFENTFFDSMAGRMFTSIGATLLVLLYIVYYMFTVLVSGIIYETAKEVTYGEDVYEKIQNLGREEDGQ
;
A
#
# COMPACT_ATOMS: atom_id res chain seq x y z
N MET A 1 16.97 -11.68 15.32
CA MET A 1 17.45 -12.71 14.36
C MET A 1 18.12 -11.95 13.23
N GLU A 2 19.39 -12.21 12.95
CA GLU A 2 20.08 -11.63 11.79
C GLU A 2 19.44 -12.19 10.52
N ILE A 3 19.12 -11.31 9.59
CA ILE A 3 18.46 -11.67 8.33
C ILE A 3 19.57 -11.78 7.28
N ASP A 4 19.83 -12.99 6.79
CA ASP A 4 20.69 -13.21 5.63
C ASP A 4 19.92 -12.85 4.34
N PHE A 5 19.69 -11.54 4.14
CA PHE A 5 19.06 -10.98 2.96
C PHE A 5 19.87 -9.79 2.46
N GLU A 6 20.42 -9.93 1.24
CA GLU A 6 21.24 -8.90 0.62
C GLU A 6 20.35 -7.80 0.02
N PHE A 7 20.12 -6.70 0.75
CA PHE A 7 19.26 -5.62 0.26
C PHE A 7 19.85 -4.89 -0.97
N ARG A 8 21.17 -4.68 -1.00
CA ARG A 8 21.88 -3.92 -2.05
C ARG A 8 22.33 -4.82 -3.19
N LYS A 9 21.44 -5.05 -4.15
CA LYS A 9 21.72 -5.90 -5.31
C LYS A 9 20.91 -5.45 -6.52
N GLU A 10 21.54 -5.45 -7.69
CA GLU A 10 20.82 -5.35 -8.96
C GLU A 10 20.07 -6.67 -9.24
N ARG A 11 18.75 -6.59 -9.35
CA ARG A 11 17.88 -7.76 -9.56
C ARG A 11 17.24 -7.76 -10.93
N LYS A 12 17.08 -8.95 -11.51
CA LYS A 12 16.18 -9.23 -12.64
C LYS A 12 14.77 -9.55 -12.14
N LEU A 13 13.79 -9.57 -13.04
CA LEU A 13 12.38 -9.85 -12.73
C LEU A 13 12.19 -11.09 -11.83
N SER A 14 12.76 -12.24 -12.23
CA SER A 14 12.62 -13.49 -11.45
C SER A 14 13.23 -13.38 -10.06
N GLU A 15 14.33 -12.66 -9.93
CA GLU A 15 15.03 -12.47 -8.65
C GLU A 15 14.23 -11.57 -7.72
N ILE A 16 13.56 -10.52 -8.23
CA ILE A 16 12.69 -9.65 -7.43
C ILE A 16 11.55 -10.46 -6.79
N VAL A 17 10.91 -11.34 -7.57
CA VAL A 17 9.79 -12.17 -7.07
C VAL A 17 10.29 -13.20 -6.06
N GLN A 18 11.42 -13.87 -6.32
CA GLN A 18 12.01 -14.83 -5.39
C GLN A 18 12.46 -14.19 -4.09
N ASP A 19 13.17 -13.06 -4.18
CA ASP A 19 13.64 -12.31 -3.02
C ASP A 19 12.49 -11.76 -2.20
N PHE A 20 11.40 -11.33 -2.84
CA PHE A 20 10.18 -11.00 -2.13
C PHE A 20 9.64 -12.18 -1.32
N VAL A 21 9.51 -13.36 -1.93
CA VAL A 21 9.00 -14.55 -1.23
C VAL A 21 9.92 -14.95 -0.07
N ASN A 22 11.23 -14.90 -0.27
CA ASN A 22 12.22 -15.22 0.75
C ASN A 22 12.16 -14.22 1.93
N LEU A 23 12.18 -12.92 1.62
CA LEU A 23 12.06 -11.85 2.61
C LEU A 23 10.76 -12.00 3.38
N LEU A 24 9.64 -12.17 2.66
CA LEU A 24 8.32 -12.37 3.24
C LEU A 24 8.34 -13.54 4.23
N ARG A 25 8.86 -14.71 3.84
CA ARG A 25 8.89 -15.91 4.69
C ARG A 25 9.66 -15.67 5.99
N LEU A 26 10.75 -14.92 5.89
CA LEU A 26 11.63 -14.64 7.02
C LEU A 26 10.99 -13.64 7.99
N VAL A 27 10.36 -12.59 7.47
CA VAL A 27 9.83 -11.50 8.29
C VAL A 27 8.35 -11.65 8.62
N LEU A 28 7.62 -12.60 8.03
CA LEU A 28 6.16 -12.70 8.10
C LEU A 28 5.63 -12.58 9.53
N ARG A 29 6.19 -13.39 10.45
CA ARG A 29 5.74 -13.46 11.83
C ARG A 29 5.99 -12.14 12.56
N HIS A 30 7.20 -11.62 12.45
CA HIS A 30 7.59 -10.37 13.09
C HIS A 30 6.78 -9.19 12.53
N PHE A 31 6.65 -9.13 11.21
CA PHE A 31 5.86 -8.14 10.50
C PHE A 31 4.42 -8.12 10.97
N PHE A 32 3.73 -9.27 10.97
CA PHE A 32 2.36 -9.35 11.46
C PHE A 32 2.24 -8.92 12.93
N GLN A 33 3.14 -9.36 13.80
CA GLN A 33 3.07 -9.00 15.22
C GLN A 33 3.24 -7.49 15.45
N THR A 34 4.29 -6.90 14.88
CA THR A 34 4.64 -5.49 15.04
C THR A 34 3.59 -4.58 14.41
N ILE A 35 3.18 -4.89 13.18
CA ILE A 35 2.23 -4.08 12.44
C ILE A 35 0.82 -4.22 12.98
N LEU A 36 0.35 -5.44 13.28
CA LEU A 36 -1.01 -5.63 13.77
C LEU A 36 -1.19 -4.92 15.12
N ARG A 37 -0.14 -4.88 15.96
CA ARG A 37 -0.14 -4.10 17.21
C ARG A 37 -0.33 -2.60 16.96
N LEU A 38 0.35 -2.04 15.96
CA LEU A 38 0.19 -0.64 15.54
C LEU A 38 -1.15 -0.39 14.84
N ALA A 39 -1.70 -1.41 14.18
CA ALA A 39 -2.94 -1.34 13.42
C ALA A 39 -4.19 -1.26 14.28
N ILE A 40 -4.14 -1.72 15.54
CA ILE A 40 -5.31 -1.76 16.43
C ILE A 40 -5.96 -0.38 16.56
N VAL A 41 -5.18 0.67 16.84
CA VAL A 41 -5.72 2.01 17.09
C VAL A 41 -6.40 2.60 15.85
N PRO A 42 -5.75 2.63 14.66
CA PRO A 42 -6.41 3.10 13.44
C PRO A 42 -7.61 2.23 13.02
N LEU A 43 -7.57 0.91 13.26
CA LEU A 43 -8.69 0.02 12.95
C LEU A 43 -9.90 0.27 13.86
N CYS A 44 -9.69 0.49 15.16
CA CYS A 44 -10.76 0.88 16.08
C CYS A 44 -11.39 2.22 15.66
N LEU A 45 -10.59 3.19 15.24
CA LEU A 45 -11.08 4.47 14.73
C LEU A 45 -11.90 4.27 13.44
N MET A 46 -11.44 3.43 12.52
CA MET A 46 -12.20 3.08 11.32
C MET A 46 -13.53 2.40 11.64
N LEU A 47 -13.55 1.47 12.62
CA LEU A 47 -14.78 0.80 13.05
C LEU A 47 -15.80 1.81 13.56
N ILE A 48 -15.37 2.77 14.38
CA ILE A 48 -16.24 3.83 14.90
C ILE A 48 -16.77 4.70 13.75
N LEU A 49 -15.92 5.08 12.80
CA LEU A 49 -16.31 5.89 11.64
C LEU A 49 -17.31 5.15 10.75
N ILE A 50 -17.09 3.86 10.48
CA ILE A 50 -18.00 3.03 9.67
C ILE A 50 -19.34 2.87 10.38
N TYR A 51 -19.33 2.60 11.69
CA TYR A 51 -20.55 2.48 12.49
C TYR A 51 -21.34 3.79 12.53
N TYR A 52 -20.66 4.92 12.70
CA TYR A 52 -21.28 6.24 12.65
C TYR A 52 -21.86 6.54 11.26
N GLY A 53 -21.11 6.23 10.20
CA GLY A 53 -21.55 6.39 8.81
C GLY A 53 -22.80 5.57 8.51
N THR A 54 -22.83 4.29 8.87
CA THR A 54 -24.00 3.41 8.68
C THR A 54 -25.21 3.85 9.51
N THR A 55 -25.02 4.58 10.60
CA THR A 55 -26.11 5.10 11.44
C THR A 55 -26.69 6.41 10.92
N LYS A 56 -25.87 7.25 10.28
CA LYS A 56 -26.27 8.58 9.79
C LYS A 56 -26.75 8.57 8.35
N ILE A 57 -26.23 7.67 7.52
CA ILE A 57 -26.58 7.57 6.11
C ILE A 57 -27.83 6.69 5.99
N ASN A 58 -29.01 7.26 6.20
CA ASN A 58 -30.27 6.68 5.70
C ASN A 58 -30.44 7.13 4.26
N LEU A 59 -30.05 6.29 3.29
CA LEU A 59 -30.26 6.55 1.87
C LEU A 59 -31.75 6.47 1.53
N THR A 60 -32.50 7.52 1.84
CA THR A 60 -33.89 7.68 1.43
C THR A 60 -33.96 8.75 0.34
N THR A 61 -34.62 8.44 -0.77
CA THR A 61 -34.68 9.24 -2.01
C THR A 61 -35.48 10.56 -1.89
N THR A 62 -35.89 10.94 -0.68
CA THR A 62 -36.76 12.09 -0.39
C THR A 62 -36.03 13.28 0.24
N GLN A 63 -34.69 13.29 0.22
CA GLN A 63 -33.91 14.32 0.93
C GLN A 63 -33.80 15.65 0.18
N SER A 64 -33.91 16.73 0.96
CA SER A 64 -33.78 18.12 0.53
C SER A 64 -32.34 18.48 0.10
N TRP A 65 -32.18 19.56 -0.66
CA TRP A 65 -30.86 20.06 -1.11
C TRP A 65 -29.88 20.36 0.05
N THR A 66 -30.39 20.74 1.22
CA THR A 66 -29.60 20.98 2.44
C THR A 66 -29.14 19.69 3.10
N GLU A 67 -29.97 18.65 3.14
CA GLU A 67 -29.56 17.31 3.61
C GLU A 67 -28.54 16.67 2.67
N SER A 68 -28.61 17.00 1.38
CA SER A 68 -27.59 16.62 0.39
C SER A 68 -26.22 17.26 0.67
N MET A 69 -26.18 18.50 1.20
CA MET A 69 -24.92 19.17 1.57
C MET A 69 -24.26 18.52 2.80
N ASP A 70 -25.05 18.16 3.81
CA ASP A 70 -24.55 17.45 5.00
C ASP A 70 -24.00 16.07 4.62
N LEU A 71 -24.68 15.35 3.71
CA LEU A 71 -24.19 14.07 3.18
C LEU A 71 -22.88 14.22 2.40
N ILE A 72 -22.75 15.25 1.57
CA ILE A 72 -21.50 15.52 0.83
C ILE A 72 -20.37 15.85 1.80
N PHE A 73 -20.63 16.67 2.82
CA PHE A 73 -19.63 17.00 3.84
C PHE A 73 -19.16 15.75 4.59
N ILE A 74 -20.10 14.89 5.01
CA ILE A 74 -19.79 13.61 5.67
C ILE A 74 -18.97 12.71 4.73
N ALA A 75 -19.33 12.62 3.45
CA ALA A 75 -18.62 11.82 2.46
C ALA A 75 -17.18 12.33 2.23
N VAL A 76 -16.99 13.64 2.10
CA VAL A 76 -15.66 14.26 1.96
C VAL A 76 -14.83 14.06 3.22
N ALA A 77 -15.42 14.24 4.41
CA ALA A 77 -14.75 14.00 5.68
C ALA A 77 -14.34 12.53 5.84
N ALA A 78 -15.21 11.59 5.45
CA ALA A 78 -14.90 10.16 5.47
C ALA A 78 -13.78 9.80 4.48
N LEU A 79 -13.79 10.38 3.28
CA LEU A 79 -12.73 10.18 2.28
C LEU A 79 -11.38 10.73 2.78
N PHE A 80 -11.39 11.93 3.37
CA PHE A 80 -10.19 12.51 3.95
C PHE A 80 -9.65 11.68 5.13
N ALA A 81 -10.53 11.21 6.01
CA ALA A 81 -10.16 10.31 7.11
C ALA A 81 -9.54 9.01 6.57
N LEU A 82 -10.12 8.43 5.52
CA LEU A 82 -9.60 7.22 4.89
C LEU A 82 -8.20 7.48 4.30
N LEU A 83 -7.98 8.60 3.62
CA LEU A 83 -6.64 8.97 3.11
C LEU A 83 -5.60 9.10 4.22
N VAL A 84 -5.94 9.75 5.34
CA VAL A 84 -5.04 9.88 6.49
C VAL A 84 -4.74 8.52 7.11
N VAL A 85 -5.75 7.68 7.30
CA VAL A 85 -5.57 6.32 7.83
C VAL A 85 -4.70 5.48 6.89
N SER A 86 -4.94 5.54 5.58
CA SER A 86 -4.10 4.87 4.57
C SER A 86 -2.66 5.36 4.62
N MET A 87 -2.43 6.67 4.77
CA MET A 87 -1.09 7.24 4.92
C MET A 87 -0.38 6.70 6.17
N VAL A 88 -1.09 6.57 7.30
CA VAL A 88 -0.53 6.03 8.54
C VAL A 88 -0.12 4.56 8.35
N PHE A 89 -0.99 3.74 7.78
CA PHE A 89 -0.68 2.33 7.51
C PHE A 89 0.49 2.14 6.56
N PHE A 90 0.47 2.90 5.46
CA PHE A 90 1.54 2.87 4.48
C PHE A 90 2.86 3.37 5.09
N GLY A 91 2.79 4.39 5.94
CA GLY A 91 3.92 4.92 6.68
C GLY A 91 4.54 3.90 7.62
N PHE A 92 3.74 3.18 8.40
CA PHE A 92 4.24 2.10 9.25
C PHE A 92 4.93 1.00 8.44
N ALA A 93 4.36 0.60 7.31
CA ALA A 93 4.96 -0.39 6.43
C ALA A 93 6.32 0.06 5.88
N ILE A 94 6.43 1.34 5.50
CA ILE A 94 7.68 1.93 5.00
C ILE A 94 8.73 2.02 6.10
N GLU A 95 8.39 2.57 7.27
CA GLU A 95 9.36 2.70 8.37
C GLU A 95 9.78 1.32 8.89
N TYR A 96 8.88 0.34 8.89
CA TYR A 96 9.24 -1.06 9.12
C TYR A 96 10.29 -1.54 8.11
N PHE A 97 10.07 -1.31 6.81
CA PHE A 97 11.03 -1.72 5.77
C PHE A 97 12.39 -1.02 5.93
N ILE A 98 12.40 0.28 6.25
CA ILE A 98 13.62 1.05 6.49
C ILE A 98 14.38 0.52 7.72
N LEU A 99 13.68 0.24 8.83
CA LEU A 99 14.29 -0.33 10.03
C LEU A 99 14.84 -1.73 9.77
N LEU A 100 14.09 -2.57 9.05
CA LEU A 100 14.51 -3.90 8.65
C LEU A 100 15.82 -3.86 7.83
N LYS A 101 15.90 -2.93 6.88
CA LYS A 101 17.09 -2.69 6.07
C LYS A 101 18.27 -2.21 6.93
N ASN A 102 18.05 -1.17 7.74
CA ASN A 102 19.12 -0.51 8.49
C ASN A 102 19.69 -1.41 9.59
N LYS A 103 18.85 -2.17 10.28
CA LYS A 103 19.27 -3.10 11.34
C LYS A 103 19.68 -4.48 10.80
N ARG A 104 19.43 -4.78 9.51
CA ARG A 104 19.65 -6.11 8.87
C ARG A 104 19.11 -7.27 9.73
N GLY A 105 17.99 -7.02 10.41
CA GLY A 105 17.57 -7.78 11.57
C GLY A 105 16.14 -7.46 11.98
N THR A 106 15.49 -8.40 12.67
CA THR A 106 14.19 -8.17 13.33
C THR A 106 14.32 -7.65 14.77
N ASP A 107 15.45 -7.05 15.13
CA ASP A 107 15.71 -6.54 16.48
C ASP A 107 15.14 -5.12 16.68
N PHE A 108 13.83 -4.99 16.51
CA PHE A 108 13.07 -3.77 16.73
C PHE A 108 11.61 -4.10 17.03
N ASP A 109 10.93 -3.28 17.84
CA ASP A 109 9.51 -3.48 18.15
C ASP A 109 8.65 -2.37 17.52
N SER A 110 7.34 -2.51 17.71
CA SER A 110 6.26 -1.60 17.32
C SER A 110 6.55 -0.15 17.71
N ASN A 111 7.16 0.07 18.88
CA ASN A 111 7.52 1.39 19.36
C ASN A 111 8.59 2.06 18.49
N ASP A 112 9.56 1.30 17.97
CA ASP A 112 10.61 1.83 17.09
C ASP A 112 10.02 2.30 15.76
N VAL A 113 9.10 1.50 15.20
CA VAL A 113 8.37 1.85 13.97
C VAL A 113 7.52 3.10 14.17
N TRP A 114 6.80 3.18 15.30
CA TRP A 114 6.00 4.35 15.64
C TRP A 114 6.84 5.62 15.79
N GLN A 115 7.97 5.54 16.51
CA GLN A 115 8.87 6.67 16.70
C GLN A 115 9.48 7.13 15.37
N ALA A 116 9.92 6.20 14.53
CA ALA A 116 10.45 6.50 13.19
C ALA A 116 9.40 7.20 12.31
N PHE A 117 8.15 6.74 12.37
CA PHE A 117 7.03 7.35 11.65
C PHE A 117 6.72 8.76 12.14
N VAL A 118 6.57 8.96 13.45
CA VAL A 118 6.28 10.29 14.03
C VAL A 118 7.40 11.28 13.75
N ALA A 119 8.66 10.85 13.82
CA ALA A 119 9.81 11.70 13.51
C ALA A 119 9.82 12.21 12.06
N ASN A 120 9.14 11.50 11.15
CA ASN A 120 9.12 11.83 9.72
C ASN A 120 7.72 12.17 9.20
N LEU A 121 6.75 12.35 10.10
CA LEU A 121 5.36 12.63 9.77
C LEU A 121 5.21 13.85 8.83
N GLY A 122 6.02 14.89 9.05
CA GLY A 122 6.05 16.08 8.17
C GLY A 122 6.47 15.75 6.73
N LYS A 123 7.36 14.78 6.53
CA LYS A 123 7.74 14.32 5.18
C LYS A 123 6.58 13.56 4.53
N TYR A 124 5.88 12.69 5.27
CA TYR A 124 4.70 11.98 4.78
C TYR A 124 3.61 12.95 4.32
N PHE A 125 3.22 13.93 5.16
CA PHE A 125 2.21 14.93 4.78
C PHE A 125 2.62 15.78 3.58
N LYS A 126 3.87 16.26 3.55
CA LYS A 126 4.37 17.06 2.41
C LYS A 126 4.32 16.27 1.12
N PHE A 127 4.73 14.99 1.14
CA PHE A 127 4.68 14.16 -0.04
C PHE A 127 3.26 13.73 -0.41
N LEU A 128 2.36 13.55 0.55
CA LEU A 128 0.94 13.27 0.29
C LEU A 128 0.31 14.40 -0.54
N LEU A 129 0.52 15.66 -0.16
CA LEU A 129 0.01 16.82 -0.91
C LEU A 129 0.56 16.86 -2.34
N ILE A 130 1.87 16.64 -2.50
CA ILE A 130 2.52 16.60 -3.82
C ILE A 130 1.97 15.44 -4.65
N SER A 131 1.74 14.28 -4.03
CA SER A 131 1.20 13.10 -4.67
C SER A 131 -0.23 13.34 -5.14
N ILE A 132 -1.08 13.99 -4.35
CA ILE A 132 -2.45 14.35 -4.75
C ILE A 132 -2.43 15.22 -6.01
N ILE A 133 -1.60 16.28 -6.02
CA ILE A 133 -1.47 17.17 -7.19
C ILE A 133 -0.97 16.39 -8.41
N ALA A 134 0.06 15.56 -8.24
CA ALA A 134 0.61 14.75 -9.32
C ALA A 134 -0.42 13.73 -9.85
N SER A 135 -1.19 13.09 -8.97
CA SER A 135 -2.26 12.16 -9.35
C SER A 135 -3.36 12.85 -10.14
N ILE A 136 -3.75 14.09 -9.79
CA ILE A 136 -4.73 14.87 -10.57
C ILE A 136 -4.22 15.13 -11.98
N ILE A 137 -2.94 15.52 -12.14
CA ILE A 137 -2.33 15.77 -13.45
C ILE A 137 -2.22 14.48 -14.27
N LEU A 138 -1.82 13.38 -13.64
CA LEU A 138 -1.66 12.07 -14.29
C LEU A 138 -2.97 11.35 -14.55
N PHE A 139 -4.08 11.79 -13.94
CA PHE A 139 -5.38 11.15 -14.08
C PHE A 139 -5.83 11.07 -15.53
N ILE A 140 -5.73 12.18 -16.28
CA ILE A 140 -6.15 12.24 -17.69
C ILE A 140 -5.40 11.22 -18.57
N PRO A 141 -4.05 11.23 -18.66
CA PRO A 141 -3.34 10.28 -19.50
C PRO A 141 -3.52 8.84 -19.03
N PHE A 142 -3.62 8.61 -17.72
CA PHE A 142 -3.87 7.27 -17.17
C PHE A 142 -5.24 6.75 -17.58
N MET A 143 -6.29 7.57 -17.52
CA MET A 143 -7.64 7.21 -17.97
C MET A 143 -7.68 6.88 -19.46
N PHE A 144 -7.01 7.67 -20.31
CA PHE A 144 -6.91 7.34 -21.74
C PHE A 144 -6.24 5.99 -21.97
N ALA A 145 -5.14 5.68 -21.27
CA ALA A 145 -4.48 4.40 -21.36
C ALA A 145 -5.42 3.25 -20.94
N LEU A 146 -6.15 3.40 -19.84
CA LEU A 146 -7.11 2.38 -19.38
C LEU A 146 -8.26 2.15 -20.37
N ILE A 147 -8.81 3.21 -20.97
CA ILE A 147 -9.87 3.10 -21.98
C ILE A 147 -9.38 2.31 -23.18
N ILE A 148 -8.17 2.59 -23.69
CA ILE A 148 -7.58 1.85 -24.81
C ILE A 148 -7.41 0.38 -24.46
N LEU A 149 -6.88 0.09 -23.26
CA LEU A 149 -6.66 -1.28 -22.80
C LEU A 149 -7.97 -2.05 -22.62
N MET A 150 -9.08 -1.39 -22.27
CA MET A 150 -10.39 -2.04 -22.11
C MET A 150 -10.90 -2.67 -23.42
N PHE A 151 -10.53 -2.15 -24.57
CA PHE A 151 -10.92 -2.70 -25.87
C PHE A 151 -10.15 -3.98 -26.27
N ILE A 152 -9.17 -4.40 -25.49
CA ILE A 152 -8.39 -5.62 -25.74
C ILE A 152 -8.86 -6.72 -24.77
N PRO A 153 -9.66 -7.70 -25.21
CA PRO A 153 -10.15 -8.77 -24.34
C PRO A 153 -8.99 -9.55 -23.69
N PHE A 154 -9.15 -9.89 -22.42
CA PHE A 154 -8.19 -10.61 -21.57
C PHE A 154 -6.84 -9.89 -21.36
N ILE A 155 -6.08 -9.63 -22.43
CA ILE A 155 -4.75 -8.98 -22.38
C ILE A 155 -4.85 -7.57 -21.80
N GLY A 156 -5.91 -6.84 -22.13
CA GLY A 156 -6.16 -5.49 -21.62
C GLY A 156 -6.20 -5.41 -20.10
N SER A 157 -6.80 -6.40 -19.44
CA SER A 157 -6.88 -6.47 -17.98
C SER A 157 -5.50 -6.66 -17.34
N PHE A 158 -4.68 -7.56 -17.89
CA PHE A 158 -3.29 -7.76 -17.43
C PHE A 158 -2.44 -6.52 -17.65
N ALA A 159 -2.53 -5.90 -18.84
CA ALA A 159 -1.80 -4.69 -19.15
C ALA A 159 -2.21 -3.51 -18.24
N ALA A 160 -3.50 -3.38 -17.93
CA ALA A 160 -4.01 -2.37 -17.01
C ALA A 160 -3.49 -2.60 -15.59
N GLY A 161 -3.45 -3.86 -15.14
CA GLY A 161 -2.87 -4.24 -13.86
C GLY A 161 -1.37 -3.94 -13.77
N ILE A 162 -0.60 -4.26 -14.82
CA ILE A 162 0.84 -3.94 -14.90
C ILE A 162 1.06 -2.43 -14.88
N LEU A 163 0.26 -1.66 -15.61
CA LEU A 163 0.33 -0.20 -15.61
C LEU A 163 0.02 0.38 -14.22
N GLY A 164 -1.01 -0.13 -13.55
CA GLY A 164 -1.34 0.26 -12.18
C GLY A 164 -0.22 -0.07 -11.20
N ALA A 165 0.38 -1.25 -11.32
CA ALA A 165 1.53 -1.66 -10.50
C ALA A 165 2.73 -0.74 -10.73
N PHE A 166 2.99 -0.32 -11.97
CA PHE A 166 4.03 0.66 -12.28
C PHE A 166 3.80 1.98 -11.54
N VAL A 167 2.61 2.56 -11.65
CA VAL A 167 2.29 3.85 -11.01
C VAL A 167 2.45 3.74 -9.49
N GLY A 168 2.02 2.63 -8.90
CA GLY A 168 2.21 2.37 -7.46
C GLY A 168 3.69 2.34 -7.06
N VAL A 169 4.51 1.54 -7.76
CA VAL A 169 5.96 1.45 -7.52
C VAL A 169 6.63 2.81 -7.76
N TRP A 170 6.22 3.54 -8.79
CA TRP A 170 6.79 4.83 -9.14
C TRP A 170 6.60 5.86 -8.03
N PHE A 171 5.36 6.01 -7.54
CA PHE A 171 5.07 6.90 -6.42
C PHE A 171 5.75 6.45 -5.13
N PHE A 172 5.83 5.15 -4.89
CA PHE A 172 6.53 4.59 -3.74
C PHE A 172 8.04 4.91 -3.76
N CYS A 173 8.73 4.64 -4.86
CA CYS A 173 10.15 4.96 -4.98
C CYS A 173 10.40 6.47 -4.91
N ALA A 174 9.53 7.29 -5.52
CA ALA A 174 9.60 8.75 -5.38
C ALA A 174 9.55 9.17 -3.91
N PHE A 175 8.66 8.57 -3.12
CA PHE A 175 8.58 8.84 -1.69
C PHE A 175 9.85 8.42 -0.97
N LEU A 176 10.37 7.21 -1.22
CA LEU A 176 11.55 6.71 -0.52
C LEU A 176 12.81 7.54 -0.84
N PHE A 177 13.05 7.90 -2.10
CA PHE A 177 14.17 8.77 -2.46
C PHE A 177 14.08 10.13 -1.75
N TYR A 178 12.88 10.70 -1.63
CA TYR A 178 12.66 11.93 -0.86
C TYR A 178 12.83 11.72 0.66
N ARG A 179 12.30 10.62 1.19
CA ARG A 179 12.31 10.28 2.62
C ARG A 179 13.73 10.09 3.15
N GLU A 180 14.59 9.44 2.35
CA GLU A 180 16.01 9.21 2.64
C GLU A 180 16.91 10.39 2.26
N GLY A 181 16.39 11.40 1.55
CA GLY A 181 17.09 12.66 1.30
C GLY A 181 17.89 12.72 0.00
N TYR A 182 17.73 11.75 -0.90
CA TYR A 182 18.37 11.75 -2.23
C TYR A 182 17.80 12.83 -3.16
N MET A 183 16.54 13.23 -2.98
CA MET A 183 15.85 14.16 -3.87
C MET A 183 14.92 15.11 -3.11
N PRO A 184 14.75 16.36 -3.59
CA PRO A 184 13.75 17.27 -3.03
C PRO A 184 12.33 16.85 -3.41
N ALA A 185 11.38 17.08 -2.50
CA ALA A 185 9.98 16.66 -2.66
C ALA A 185 9.34 17.11 -3.98
N SER A 186 9.65 18.33 -4.45
CA SER A 186 9.02 18.93 -5.64
C SER A 186 9.32 18.16 -6.93
N ASN A 187 10.51 17.57 -7.03
CA ASN A 187 10.99 16.92 -8.25
C ASN A 187 11.13 15.40 -8.07
N ALA A 188 10.85 14.88 -6.87
CA ALA A 188 11.01 13.46 -6.53
C ALA A 188 10.24 12.55 -7.49
N ILE A 189 9.02 12.91 -7.88
CA ILE A 189 8.18 12.13 -8.81
C ILE A 189 8.81 12.12 -10.23
N GLN A 190 9.25 13.26 -10.74
CA GLN A 190 9.84 13.32 -12.09
C GLN A 190 11.20 12.60 -12.16
N GLN A 191 12.05 12.80 -11.14
CA GLN A 191 13.37 12.18 -11.10
C GLN A 191 13.27 10.67 -10.90
N SER A 192 12.38 10.18 -10.03
CA SER A 192 12.17 8.75 -9.85
C SER A 192 11.65 8.08 -11.13
N PHE A 193 10.81 8.75 -11.93
CA PHE A 193 10.39 8.24 -13.23
C PHE A 193 11.60 8.04 -14.15
N SER A 194 12.51 9.02 -14.17
CA SER A 194 13.70 8.97 -15.01
C SER A 194 14.67 7.83 -14.65
N ILE A 195 14.65 7.40 -13.39
CA ILE A 195 15.40 6.23 -12.89
C ILE A 195 14.68 4.95 -13.29
N LEU A 196 13.39 4.84 -12.97
CA LEU A 196 12.63 3.60 -13.12
C LEU A 196 12.33 3.25 -14.59
N LYS A 197 12.27 4.24 -15.49
CA LYS A 197 11.96 4.00 -16.91
C LYS A 197 12.91 3.01 -17.60
N LYS A 198 14.16 2.88 -17.12
CA LYS A 198 15.17 1.97 -17.69
C LYS A 198 14.78 0.49 -17.56
N LYS A 199 14.06 0.13 -16.50
CA LYS A 199 13.60 -1.24 -16.20
C LYS A 199 12.10 -1.28 -15.90
N ILE A 200 11.34 -0.43 -16.61
CA ILE A 200 9.91 -0.25 -16.36
C ILE A 200 9.14 -1.58 -16.44
N ILE A 201 9.45 -2.42 -17.42
CA ILE A 201 8.78 -3.71 -17.63
C ILE A 201 9.08 -4.66 -16.46
N ASP A 202 10.36 -4.82 -16.11
CA ASP A 202 10.78 -5.74 -15.04
C ASP A 202 10.14 -5.37 -13.69
N TYR A 203 10.18 -4.09 -13.33
CA TYR A 203 9.61 -3.60 -12.07
C TYR A 203 8.09 -3.72 -12.03
N SER A 204 7.42 -3.38 -13.13
CA SER A 204 5.96 -3.40 -13.20
C SER A 204 5.43 -4.82 -13.17
N ILE A 205 6.01 -5.74 -13.94
CA ILE A 205 5.59 -7.14 -13.95
C ILE A 205 5.89 -7.79 -12.60
N SER A 206 7.07 -7.57 -12.00
CA SER A 206 7.39 -8.15 -10.69
C SER A 206 6.41 -7.70 -9.61
N SER A 207 6.12 -6.40 -9.53
CA SER A 207 5.13 -5.85 -8.60
C SER A 207 3.73 -6.38 -8.88
N TYR A 208 3.34 -6.47 -10.15
CA TYR A 208 2.05 -6.98 -10.57
C TYR A 208 1.86 -8.45 -10.21
N VAL A 209 2.85 -9.32 -10.47
CA VAL A 209 2.79 -10.76 -10.17
C VAL A 209 2.56 -10.98 -8.67
N VAL A 210 3.31 -10.27 -7.82
CA VAL A 210 3.12 -10.37 -6.37
C VAL A 210 1.75 -9.82 -5.97
N SER A 211 1.35 -8.68 -6.51
CA SER A 211 0.05 -8.08 -6.22
C SER A 211 -1.10 -8.98 -6.67
N LEU A 212 -0.97 -9.70 -7.78
CA LEU A 212 -1.96 -10.65 -8.29
C LEU A 212 -2.16 -11.82 -7.32
N VAL A 213 -1.09 -12.36 -6.74
CA VAL A 213 -1.19 -13.43 -5.74
C VAL A 213 -2.01 -12.96 -4.54
N PHE A 214 -1.70 -11.80 -3.97
CA PHE A 214 -2.45 -11.29 -2.83
C PHE A 214 -3.85 -10.80 -3.18
N GLN A 215 -4.05 -10.25 -4.37
CA GLN A 215 -5.37 -9.86 -4.86
C GLN A 215 -6.26 -11.09 -5.02
N THR A 216 -5.72 -12.21 -5.52
CA THR A 216 -6.45 -13.47 -5.63
C THR A 216 -6.83 -14.00 -4.24
N LEU A 217 -5.90 -13.95 -3.27
CA LEU A 217 -6.20 -14.30 -1.88
C LEU A 217 -7.30 -13.41 -1.28
N LEU A 218 -7.26 -12.10 -1.55
CA LEU A 218 -8.26 -11.14 -1.08
C LEU A 218 -9.64 -11.43 -1.71
N VAL A 219 -9.68 -11.73 -3.01
CA VAL A 219 -10.91 -12.11 -3.71
C VAL A 219 -11.47 -13.40 -3.13
N MET A 220 -10.66 -14.43 -2.91
CA MET A 220 -11.13 -15.68 -2.30
C MET A 220 -11.70 -15.45 -0.90
N LEU A 221 -11.03 -14.62 -0.10
CA LEU A 221 -11.43 -14.33 1.27
C LEU A 221 -12.68 -13.45 1.38
N THR A 222 -12.98 -12.64 0.37
CA THR A 222 -14.18 -11.79 0.32
C THR A 222 -15.36 -12.46 -0.40
N LEU A 223 -15.08 -13.30 -1.40
CA LEU A 223 -16.08 -14.05 -2.16
C LEU A 223 -16.85 -15.02 -1.27
N ILE A 224 -16.16 -15.77 -0.40
CA ILE A 224 -16.81 -16.78 0.46
C ILE A 224 -17.86 -16.13 1.39
N PRO A 225 -17.52 -15.10 2.20
CA PRO A 225 -18.52 -14.39 3.00
C PRO A 225 -19.64 -13.78 2.15
N SER A 226 -19.31 -13.21 1.00
CA SER A 226 -20.31 -12.59 0.11
C SER A 226 -21.29 -13.61 -0.45
N LEU A 227 -20.83 -14.81 -0.81
CA LEU A 227 -21.68 -15.90 -1.26
C LEU A 227 -22.57 -16.42 -0.12
N ILE A 228 -22.02 -16.59 1.09
CA ILE A 228 -22.81 -17.01 2.26
C ILE A 228 -23.92 -15.99 2.55
N ILE A 229 -23.58 -14.69 2.63
CA ILE A 229 -24.55 -13.61 2.81
C ILE A 229 -25.55 -13.58 1.67
N GLY A 230 -25.10 -13.77 0.42
CA GLY A 230 -25.98 -13.82 -0.75
C GLY A 230 -26.98 -14.97 -0.70
N ILE A 231 -26.55 -16.16 -0.28
CA ILE A 231 -27.42 -17.34 -0.12
C ILE A 231 -28.39 -17.14 1.05
N ILE A 232 -27.92 -16.60 2.18
CA ILE A 232 -28.79 -16.25 3.32
C ILE A 232 -29.81 -15.20 2.85
N ALA A 233 -29.40 -14.12 2.20
CA ALA A 233 -30.29 -13.09 1.70
C ALA A 233 -31.32 -13.64 0.69
N TYR A 234 -30.91 -14.59 -0.16
CA TYR A 234 -31.81 -15.23 -1.13
C TYR A 234 -32.84 -16.17 -0.47
N ASN A 235 -32.46 -16.88 0.60
CA ASN A 235 -33.30 -17.90 1.22
C ASN A 235 -34.08 -17.44 2.46
N THR A 236 -33.64 -16.39 3.17
CA THR A 236 -34.13 -16.14 4.54
C THR A 236 -35.38 -15.25 4.57
N ILE A 237 -35.46 -14.17 3.80
CA ILE A 237 -36.61 -13.25 3.74
C ILE A 237 -36.37 -12.38 2.49
N GLY A 238 -37.34 -12.21 1.59
CA GLY A 238 -37.23 -11.19 0.55
C GLY A 238 -37.00 -9.83 1.21
N PHE A 239 -35.82 -9.22 1.01
CA PHE A 239 -35.33 -7.99 1.66
C PHE A 239 -36.44 -7.15 2.29
N GLU A 240 -36.84 -7.46 3.52
CA GLU A 240 -37.55 -6.45 4.29
C GLU A 240 -36.48 -5.40 4.63
N ASN A 241 -36.80 -4.13 4.37
CA ASN A 241 -35.89 -2.98 4.51
C ASN A 241 -35.26 -2.85 5.93
N THR A 242 -35.64 -3.70 6.88
CA THR A 242 -35.32 -3.61 8.29
C THR A 242 -33.99 -4.27 8.71
N PHE A 243 -33.39 -5.17 7.91
CA PHE A 243 -32.15 -5.85 8.34
C PHE A 243 -31.00 -4.87 8.57
N PHE A 244 -30.69 -4.01 7.58
CA PHE A 244 -29.61 -3.02 7.69
C PHE A 244 -29.96 -1.85 8.61
N ASP A 245 -31.25 -1.65 8.91
CA ASP A 245 -31.71 -0.67 9.89
C ASP A 245 -31.64 -1.18 11.34
N SER A 246 -31.58 -2.50 11.52
CA SER A 246 -31.45 -3.11 12.84
C SER A 246 -30.05 -2.88 13.44
N MET A 247 -29.99 -2.76 14.77
CA MET A 247 -28.72 -2.67 15.51
C MET A 247 -27.78 -3.85 15.18
N ALA A 248 -28.34 -5.06 15.05
CA ALA A 248 -27.59 -6.26 14.70
C ALA A 248 -27.01 -6.17 13.28
N GLY A 249 -27.81 -5.76 12.29
CA GLY A 249 -27.34 -5.57 10.91
C GLY A 249 -26.22 -4.54 10.82
N ARG A 250 -26.37 -3.37 11.47
CA ARG A 250 -25.33 -2.33 11.51
C ARG A 250 -24.04 -2.82 12.17
N MET A 251 -24.15 -3.63 13.22
CA MET A 251 -22.99 -4.23 13.89
C MET A 251 -22.29 -5.25 12.99
N PHE A 252 -23.02 -6.15 12.34
CA PHE A 252 -22.46 -7.12 11.39
C PHE A 252 -21.80 -6.44 10.19
N THR A 253 -22.43 -5.44 9.61
CA THR A 253 -21.85 -4.64 8.51
C THR A 253 -20.58 -3.94 8.95
N SER A 254 -20.55 -3.36 10.16
CA SER A 254 -19.37 -2.66 10.68
C SER A 254 -18.20 -3.60 10.95
N ILE A 255 -18.46 -4.78 11.54
CA ILE A 255 -17.42 -5.81 11.77
C ILE A 255 -16.91 -6.36 10.44
N GLY A 256 -17.80 -6.70 9.51
CA GLY A 256 -17.44 -7.19 8.19
C GLY A 256 -16.60 -6.18 7.40
N ALA A 257 -17.01 -4.91 7.39
CA ALA A 257 -16.26 -3.84 6.75
C ALA A 257 -14.88 -3.62 7.41
N THR A 258 -14.80 -3.69 8.73
CA THR A 258 -13.51 -3.54 9.45
C THR A 258 -12.56 -4.69 9.15
N LEU A 259 -13.06 -5.93 9.08
CA LEU A 259 -12.26 -7.10 8.67
C LEU A 259 -11.75 -6.93 7.23
N LEU A 260 -12.62 -6.47 6.34
CA LEU A 260 -12.29 -6.21 4.94
C LEU A 260 -11.21 -5.13 4.81
N VAL A 261 -11.30 -4.05 5.61
CA VAL A 261 -10.27 -3.01 5.73
C VAL A 261 -8.94 -3.58 6.23
N LEU A 262 -8.95 -4.42 7.29
CA LEU A 262 -7.75 -5.09 7.78
C LEU A 262 -7.06 -5.89 6.67
N LEU A 263 -7.83 -6.62 5.86
CA LEU A 263 -7.29 -7.42 4.77
C LEU A 263 -6.70 -6.57 3.64
N TYR A 264 -7.36 -5.46 3.30
CA TYR A 264 -6.78 -4.48 2.37
C TYR A 264 -5.49 -3.88 2.88
N ILE A 265 -5.41 -3.56 4.18
CA ILE A 265 -4.18 -3.06 4.79
C ILE A 265 -3.07 -4.10 4.63
N VAL A 266 -3.32 -5.36 4.99
CA VAL A 266 -2.35 -6.44 4.82
C VAL A 266 -1.90 -6.57 3.36
N TYR A 267 -2.83 -6.50 2.41
CA TYR A 267 -2.54 -6.48 0.98
C TYR A 267 -1.58 -5.34 0.59
N TYR A 268 -1.93 -4.09 0.92
CA TYR A 268 -1.10 -2.91 0.58
C TYR A 268 0.27 -2.96 1.24
N MET A 269 0.35 -3.54 2.43
CA MET A 269 1.59 -3.70 3.18
C MET A 269 2.54 -4.70 2.55
N PHE A 270 2.05 -5.77 1.92
CA PHE A 270 2.89 -6.64 1.11
C PHE A 270 3.38 -5.96 -0.17
N THR A 271 2.55 -5.13 -0.79
CA THR A 271 2.97 -4.30 -1.94
C THR A 271 4.13 -3.36 -1.56
N VAL A 272 4.16 -2.85 -0.32
CA VAL A 272 5.29 -2.03 0.19
C VAL A 272 6.60 -2.82 0.22
N LEU A 273 6.60 -4.08 0.66
CA LEU A 273 7.81 -4.90 0.70
C LEU A 273 8.40 -5.13 -0.69
N VAL A 274 7.55 -5.47 -1.67
CA VAL A 274 8.00 -5.63 -3.08
C VAL A 274 8.55 -4.32 -3.63
N SER A 275 7.82 -3.23 -3.40
CA SER A 275 8.22 -1.90 -3.87
C SER A 275 9.51 -1.45 -3.18
N GLY A 276 9.75 -1.87 -1.93
CA GLY A 276 11.00 -1.67 -1.21
C GLY A 276 12.19 -2.39 -1.85
N ILE A 277 12.02 -3.65 -2.25
CA ILE A 277 13.05 -4.40 -3.00
C ILE A 277 13.35 -3.73 -4.34
N ILE A 278 12.31 -3.28 -5.06
CA ILE A 278 12.47 -2.55 -6.31
C ILE A 278 13.20 -1.22 -6.09
N TYR A 279 12.87 -0.49 -5.02
CA TYR A 279 13.55 0.74 -4.64
C TYR A 279 15.05 0.51 -4.42
N GLU A 280 15.43 -0.48 -3.60
CA GLU A 280 16.85 -0.78 -3.35
C GLU A 280 17.56 -1.20 -4.63
N THR A 281 16.88 -1.96 -5.50
CA THR A 281 17.42 -2.32 -6.82
C THR A 281 17.65 -1.10 -7.71
N ALA A 282 16.68 -0.18 -7.76
CA ALA A 282 16.77 1.04 -8.56
C ALA A 282 17.82 2.02 -8.02
N LYS A 283 17.93 2.09 -6.69
CA LYS A 283 18.94 2.86 -5.97
C LYS A 283 20.34 2.33 -6.28
N GLU A 284 20.55 1.02 -6.21
CA GLU A 284 21.86 0.41 -6.51
C GLU A 284 22.28 0.65 -7.96
N VAL A 285 21.35 0.50 -8.92
CA VAL A 285 21.63 0.78 -10.34
C VAL A 285 21.99 2.26 -10.59
N THR A 286 21.47 3.18 -9.77
CA THR A 286 21.64 4.63 -9.99
C THR A 286 22.85 5.19 -9.24
N TYR A 287 23.06 4.77 -8.00
CA TYR A 287 24.06 5.33 -7.09
C TYR A 287 25.23 4.38 -6.82
N GLY A 288 25.09 3.08 -7.11
CA GLY A 288 26.18 2.08 -6.99
C GLY A 288 26.78 1.98 -5.59
N GLU A 289 26.00 2.22 -4.53
CA GLU A 289 26.51 2.33 -3.16
C GLU A 289 27.27 1.07 -2.72
N ASP A 290 26.85 -0.12 -3.16
CA ASP A 290 27.55 -1.38 -2.88
C ASP A 290 28.85 -1.52 -3.67
N VAL A 291 28.89 -1.03 -4.92
CA VAL A 291 30.12 -1.01 -5.72
C VAL A 291 31.16 -0.07 -5.10
N TYR A 292 30.75 1.12 -4.65
CA TYR A 292 31.64 2.06 -3.97
C TYR A 292 32.11 1.54 -2.60
N GLU A 293 31.23 0.89 -1.83
CA GLU A 293 31.60 0.30 -0.54
C GLU A 293 32.52 -0.92 -0.72
N LYS A 294 32.29 -1.77 -1.72
CA LYS A 294 33.19 -2.87 -2.09
C LYS A 294 34.55 -2.35 -2.56
N ILE A 295 34.61 -1.28 -3.36
CA ILE A 295 35.86 -0.63 -3.75
C ILE A 295 36.59 -0.05 -2.53
N GLN A 296 35.88 0.60 -1.61
CA GLN A 296 36.48 1.12 -0.37
C GLN A 296 37.01 0.02 0.55
N ASN A 297 36.34 -1.13 0.60
CA ASN A 297 36.80 -2.28 1.41
C ASN A 297 37.97 -3.01 0.75
N LEU A 298 38.02 -3.09 -0.59
CA LEU A 298 39.20 -3.57 -1.32
C LEU A 298 40.43 -2.67 -1.09
N GLY A 299 40.23 -1.36 -1.01
CA GLY A 299 41.30 -0.39 -0.71
C GLY A 299 41.79 -0.42 0.74
N ARG A 300 41.17 -1.20 1.64
CA ARG A 300 41.60 -1.34 3.05
C ARG A 300 42.48 -2.56 3.30
N GLU A 301 42.53 -3.52 2.38
CA GLU A 301 43.36 -4.72 2.53
C GLU A 301 44.83 -4.49 2.15
N GLU A 302 45.16 -3.43 1.40
CA GLU A 302 46.54 -3.14 0.96
C GLU A 302 47.34 -2.19 1.88
N ASP A 303 46.70 -1.44 2.78
CA ASP A 303 47.40 -0.51 3.71
C ASP A 303 47.65 -1.12 5.12
N GLY A 304 47.51 -2.44 5.25
CA GLY A 304 47.50 -3.17 6.52
C GLY A 304 48.51 -4.31 6.66
N GLN A 305 49.59 -4.35 5.86
CA GLN A 305 50.75 -5.23 6.06
C GLN A 305 52.07 -4.49 5.85
#